data_AF-A0A356GN32-F1
#
_entry.id   AF-A0A356GN32-F1
#
_cell.length_a   1.000
_cell.length_b   1.000
_cell.length_c   1.000
_cell.angle_alpha   90.00
_cell.angle_beta   90.00
_cell.angle_gamma   90.00
#
_symmetry.space_group_name_H-M   'P 1'
#
loop_
_entity.id
_entity.type
_entity.pdbx_description
1 polymer ?
#
loop_
_entity_poly.entity_id
_entity_poly.type
_entity_poly.pdbx_seq_one_letter_code
_entity_poly.pdbx_strand_id
1 'polypeptide(L)'
;MRLRGEELAIGEPSFPVSRPFAVQGALFADLTGDGRPETVFVRNRKLLVYSGTELLYESSRQMGGSLSVLTYDVNPGAADRLFTTATFEVPPTVVDLDGDGRLEVVAAAFEGSPVSGIGPDVRKSWLATLDYREGRFVRGTLGPELETPIQGLHASRKGIFVVTSESPSMLQPRKSSRLLFLPLTGAPDR
;
A
#
# COMPACT_ATOMS: atom_id res chain seq x y z
N MET A 1 20.49 1.65 -8.85
CA MET A 1 20.93 2.47 -9.99
C MET A 1 21.66 3.69 -9.45
N ARG A 2 22.88 3.97 -9.91
CA ARG A 2 23.59 5.23 -9.62
C ARG A 2 23.93 5.88 -10.94
N LEU A 3 23.55 7.15 -11.09
CA LEU A 3 23.99 7.98 -12.21
C LEU A 3 25.23 8.75 -11.75
N ARG A 4 26.37 8.53 -12.39
CA ARG A 4 27.59 9.33 -12.19
C ARG A 4 27.92 10.03 -13.51
N GLY A 5 27.57 11.32 -13.61
CA GLY A 5 27.65 12.03 -14.89
C GLY A 5 26.64 11.48 -15.90
N GLU A 6 27.10 11.09 -17.09
CA GLU A 6 26.29 10.47 -18.15
C GLU A 6 26.29 8.92 -18.10
N GLU A 7 27.04 8.32 -17.19
CA GLU A 7 27.21 6.87 -17.16
C GLU A 7 26.20 6.19 -16.21
N LEU A 8 25.46 5.23 -16.76
CA LEU A 8 24.46 4.45 -16.04
C LEU A 8 25.11 3.21 -15.42
N ALA A 9 25.29 3.21 -14.10
CA ALA A 9 25.76 2.04 -13.38
C ALA A 9 24.57 1.15 -12.93
N ILE A 10 24.48 -0.03 -13.53
CA ILE A 10 23.59 -1.13 -13.12
C ILE A 10 24.38 -2.05 -12.19
N GLY A 11 23.80 -2.39 -11.05
CA GLY A 11 24.42 -3.29 -10.08
C GLY A 11 23.35 -4.03 -9.28
N GLU A 12 23.75 -5.16 -8.70
CA GLU A 12 22.87 -5.94 -7.83
C GLU A 12 22.72 -5.26 -6.47
N PRO A 13 21.51 -5.30 -5.86
CA PRO A 13 21.33 -4.80 -4.51
C PRO A 13 22.16 -5.63 -3.53
N SER A 14 22.78 -4.97 -2.56
CA SER A 14 23.61 -5.60 -1.53
C SER A 14 22.81 -6.26 -0.40
N PHE A 15 21.48 -6.40 -0.57
CA PHE A 15 20.58 -6.97 0.41
C PHE A 15 19.62 -7.94 -0.30
N PRO A 16 19.27 -9.07 0.34
CA PRO A 16 18.32 -10.01 -0.23
C PRO A 16 16.90 -9.42 -0.21
N VAL A 17 16.02 -9.91 -1.08
CA VAL A 17 14.58 -9.59 -1.05
C VAL A 17 13.79 -10.82 -0.65
N SER A 18 12.71 -10.61 0.10
CA SER A 18 11.86 -11.71 0.57
C SER A 18 11.16 -12.40 -0.61
N ARG A 19 11.01 -13.74 -0.55
CA ARG A 19 10.27 -14.50 -1.58
C ARG A 19 8.82 -14.04 -1.81
N PRO A 20 8.05 -13.60 -0.79
CA PRO A 20 6.68 -13.14 -1.02
C PRO A 20 6.59 -11.71 -1.59
N PHE A 21 7.70 -11.00 -1.76
CA PHE A 21 7.76 -9.64 -2.29
C PHE A 21 7.05 -9.53 -3.64
N ALA A 22 6.10 -8.60 -3.76
CA ALA A 22 5.42 -8.28 -5.00
C ALA A 22 6.12 -7.08 -5.66
N VAL A 23 6.42 -7.14 -6.96
CA VAL A 23 7.08 -6.00 -7.64
C VAL A 23 6.13 -4.80 -7.74
N GLN A 24 4.86 -5.05 -8.02
CA GLN A 24 3.87 -3.99 -8.15
C GLN A 24 3.34 -3.58 -6.77
N GLY A 25 3.46 -2.29 -6.46
CA GLY A 25 2.97 -1.70 -5.21
C GLY A 25 3.81 -1.97 -3.97
N ALA A 26 5.07 -2.39 -4.14
CA ALA A 26 6.03 -2.47 -3.05
C ALA A 26 6.94 -1.25 -2.96
N LEU A 27 7.48 -1.02 -1.75
CA LEU A 27 8.39 0.06 -1.43
C LEU A 27 9.67 -0.50 -0.80
N PHE A 28 10.74 0.28 -0.92
CA PHE A 28 11.97 0.14 -0.16
C PHE A 28 12.16 1.41 0.66
N ALA A 29 12.33 1.28 1.97
CA ALA A 29 12.58 2.41 2.87
C ALA A 29 13.34 1.94 4.10
N ASP A 30 14.30 2.73 4.58
CA ASP A 30 14.96 2.50 5.87
C ASP A 30 14.00 2.94 6.98
N LEU A 31 13.22 2.00 7.51
CA LEU A 31 12.22 2.24 8.54
C LEU A 31 12.82 2.06 9.93
N THR A 32 13.83 1.20 10.06
CA THR A 32 14.47 0.91 11.35
C THR A 32 15.58 1.91 11.71
N GLY A 33 16.08 2.66 10.72
CA GLY A 33 17.16 3.64 10.87
C GLY A 33 18.55 3.00 10.92
N ASP A 34 18.69 1.75 10.46
CA ASP A 34 19.96 1.01 10.47
C ASP A 34 20.81 1.23 9.20
N GLY A 35 20.30 2.04 8.26
CA GLY A 35 20.93 2.33 6.98
C GLY A 35 20.69 1.29 5.90
N ARG A 36 19.89 0.24 6.18
CA ARG A 36 19.45 -0.77 5.20
C ARG A 36 17.96 -0.59 4.96
N PRO A 37 17.50 -0.68 3.69
CA PRO A 37 16.08 -0.56 3.41
C PRO A 37 15.32 -1.83 3.80
N GLU A 38 14.20 -1.65 4.50
CA GLU A 38 13.14 -2.64 4.59
C GLU A 38 12.31 -2.68 3.30
N THR A 39 11.73 -3.84 3.01
CA THR A 39 10.69 -3.99 1.99
C THR A 39 9.31 -3.89 2.62
N VAL A 40 8.42 -3.12 2.00
CA VAL A 40 7.05 -2.90 2.46
C VAL A 40 6.08 -3.16 1.32
N PHE A 41 5.09 -4.02 1.52
CA PHE A 41 4.10 -4.31 0.48
C PHE A 41 2.81 -4.87 1.06
N VAL A 42 1.73 -4.74 0.28
CA VAL A 42 0.45 -5.38 0.59
C VAL A 42 0.31 -6.63 -0.26
N ARG A 43 0.08 -7.79 0.39
CA ARG A 43 -0.21 -9.06 -0.29
C ARG A 43 -1.16 -9.89 0.55
N ASN A 44 -2.10 -10.59 -0.10
CA ASN A 44 -3.11 -11.40 0.59
C ASN A 44 -3.85 -10.62 1.69
N ARG A 45 -4.11 -9.33 1.45
CA ARG A 45 -4.74 -8.39 2.39
C ARG A 45 -3.95 -8.15 3.69
N LYS A 46 -2.64 -8.36 3.66
CA LYS A 46 -1.71 -8.10 4.76
C LYS A 46 -0.69 -7.06 4.33
N LEU A 47 -0.44 -6.07 5.18
CA LEU A 47 0.75 -5.24 5.08
C LEU A 47 1.89 -6.02 5.73
N LEU A 48 2.96 -6.19 4.97
CA LEU A 48 4.15 -6.93 5.37
C LEU A 48 5.36 -6.01 5.34
N VAL A 49 6.20 -6.12 6.36
CA VAL A 49 7.51 -5.45 6.41
C VAL A 49 8.58 -6.51 6.64
N TYR A 50 9.58 -6.54 5.76
CA TYR A 50 10.73 -7.43 5.89
C TYR A 50 12.03 -6.63 5.89
N SER A 51 12.97 -7.01 6.75
CA SER A 51 14.38 -6.68 6.57
C SER A 51 15.08 -7.88 5.93
N GLY A 52 15.46 -7.74 4.67
CA GLY A 52 15.92 -8.85 3.86
C GLY A 52 14.88 -9.97 3.74
N THR A 53 15.15 -11.11 4.38
CA THR A 53 14.26 -12.28 4.43
C THR A 53 13.55 -12.46 5.77
N GLU A 54 13.85 -11.62 6.76
CA GLU A 54 13.24 -11.66 8.09
C GLU A 54 11.95 -10.83 8.10
N LEU A 55 10.84 -11.44 8.54
CA LEU A 55 9.56 -10.75 8.71
C LEU A 55 9.60 -9.95 10.02
N LEU A 56 9.54 -8.62 9.90
CA LEU A 56 9.52 -7.73 11.07
C LEU A 56 8.09 -7.36 11.50
N TYR A 57 7.15 -7.29 10.55
CA TYR A 57 5.77 -6.94 10.84
C TYR A 57 4.79 -7.56 9.85
N GLU A 58 3.67 -8.06 10.38
CA GLU A 58 2.48 -8.43 9.63
C GLU A 58 1.24 -7.78 10.25
N SER A 59 0.41 -7.13 9.43
CA SER A 59 -0.79 -6.49 9.92
C SER A 59 -1.82 -7.49 10.46
N SER A 60 -2.43 -7.18 11.60
CA SER A 60 -3.58 -7.95 12.09
C SER A 60 -4.89 -7.61 11.37
N ARG A 61 -5.03 -6.37 10.88
CA ARG A 61 -6.18 -5.87 10.12
C ARG A 61 -6.01 -6.15 8.62
N GLN A 62 -7.13 -6.13 7.88
CA GLN A 62 -7.10 -6.23 6.43
C GLN A 62 -6.54 -4.95 5.82
N MET A 63 -5.58 -5.12 4.92
CA MET A 63 -4.88 -4.04 4.23
C MET A 63 -5.17 -4.11 2.73
N GLY A 64 -5.11 -2.97 2.05
CA GLY A 64 -5.52 -2.85 0.65
C GLY A 64 -7.03 -2.60 0.53
N GLY A 65 -7.72 -3.43 -0.24
CA GLY A 65 -9.14 -3.26 -0.52
C GLY A 65 -9.40 -2.52 -1.83
N SER A 66 -8.48 -2.64 -2.79
CA SER A 66 -8.62 -2.00 -4.09
C SER A 66 -9.78 -2.57 -4.90
N LEU A 67 -10.47 -1.71 -5.66
CA LEU A 67 -11.49 -2.11 -6.64
C LEU A 67 -10.84 -2.49 -7.98
N SER A 68 -9.53 -2.25 -8.14
CA SER A 68 -8.80 -2.60 -9.35
C SER A 68 -8.48 -4.09 -9.33
N VAL A 69 -9.18 -4.84 -10.18
CA VAL A 69 -9.04 -6.30 -10.29
C VAL A 69 -8.84 -6.72 -11.75
N LEU A 70 -8.10 -7.81 -11.95
CA LEU A 70 -7.98 -8.50 -13.24
C LEU A 70 -8.50 -9.93 -13.08
N THR A 71 -9.56 -10.27 -13.80
CA THR A 71 -10.03 -11.63 -13.95
C THR A 71 -9.45 -12.22 -15.23
N TYR A 72 -8.84 -13.40 -15.13
CA TYR A 72 -8.19 -14.07 -16.25
C TYR A 72 -8.42 -15.58 -16.23
N ASP A 73 -8.32 -16.18 -17.42
CA ASP A 73 -8.40 -17.63 -17.64
C ASP A 73 -7.10 -18.28 -17.19
N VAL A 74 -7.17 -19.24 -16.25
CA VAL A 74 -5.99 -19.94 -15.75
C VAL A 74 -5.61 -21.15 -16.61
N ASN A 75 -6.49 -21.58 -17.52
CA ASN A 75 -6.29 -22.70 -18.43
C ASN A 75 -6.81 -22.38 -19.84
N PRO A 76 -6.25 -21.35 -20.51
CA PRO A 76 -6.73 -20.92 -21.82
C PRO A 76 -6.65 -22.06 -22.83
N GLY A 77 -7.81 -22.41 -23.41
CA GLY A 77 -7.93 -23.47 -24.42
C GLY A 77 -8.42 -24.82 -23.89
N ALA A 78 -8.61 -24.97 -22.57
CA ALA A 78 -9.32 -26.13 -22.03
C ALA A 78 -10.83 -26.06 -22.36
N ALA A 79 -11.47 -27.23 -22.47
CA ALA A 79 -12.92 -27.32 -22.63
C ALA A 79 -13.65 -26.77 -21.39
N ASP A 80 -13.15 -27.11 -20.20
CA ASP A 80 -13.62 -26.57 -18.92
C ASP A 80 -12.72 -25.41 -18.48
N ARG A 81 -13.14 -24.19 -18.76
CA ARG A 81 -12.40 -22.98 -18.39
C ARG A 81 -12.51 -22.70 -16.90
N LEU A 82 -11.39 -22.36 -16.31
CA LEU A 82 -11.24 -21.92 -14.94
C LEU A 82 -10.79 -20.46 -14.95
N PHE A 83 -11.44 -19.63 -14.15
CA PHE A 83 -11.07 -18.23 -14.00
C PHE A 83 -10.56 -17.98 -12.60
N THR A 84 -9.62 -17.04 -12.49
CA THR A 84 -9.20 -16.49 -11.22
C THR A 84 -9.15 -14.97 -11.30
N THR A 85 -9.07 -14.32 -10.13
CA THR A 85 -9.05 -12.87 -10.01
C THR A 85 -7.84 -12.45 -9.18
N ALA A 86 -7.05 -11.52 -9.71
CA ALA A 86 -5.99 -10.84 -8.98
C ALA A 86 -6.42 -9.40 -8.65
N THR A 87 -6.08 -8.93 -7.45
CA THR A 87 -6.30 -7.55 -7.01
C THR A 87 -5.01 -6.75 -7.12
N PHE A 88 -5.09 -5.56 -7.71
CA PHE A 88 -3.99 -4.58 -7.72
C PHE A 88 -4.18 -3.64 -6.54
N GLU A 89 -3.46 -3.92 -5.46
CA GLU A 89 -3.59 -3.13 -4.23
C GLU A 89 -3.04 -1.72 -4.41
N VAL A 90 -3.62 -0.77 -3.67
CA VAL A 90 -3.07 0.58 -3.56
C VAL A 90 -1.72 0.47 -2.87
N PRO A 91 -0.62 0.92 -3.50
CA PRO A 91 0.69 0.89 -2.86
C PRO A 91 0.66 1.66 -1.54
N PRO A 92 1.35 1.19 -0.49
CA PRO A 92 1.64 2.05 0.65
C PRO A 92 2.48 3.25 0.20
N THR A 93 2.66 4.22 1.09
CA THR A 93 3.64 5.30 0.95
C THR A 93 4.45 5.43 2.23
N VAL A 94 5.63 6.04 2.16
CA VAL A 94 6.46 6.37 3.33
C VAL A 94 6.67 7.87 3.41
N VAL A 95 6.56 8.44 4.60
CA VAL A 95 6.76 9.88 4.86
C VAL A 95 6.99 10.10 6.35
N ASP A 96 7.79 11.10 6.70
CA ASP A 96 7.90 11.62 8.06
C ASP A 96 6.61 12.39 8.40
N LEU A 97 5.75 11.77 9.20
CA LEU A 97 4.42 12.27 9.54
C LEU A 97 4.44 13.24 10.70
N ASP A 98 5.34 13.04 11.66
CA ASP A 98 5.38 13.80 12.91
C ASP A 98 6.57 14.76 13.04
N GLY A 99 7.47 14.74 12.06
CA GLY A 99 8.62 15.64 11.96
C GLY A 99 9.81 15.20 12.82
N ASP A 100 9.85 13.95 13.30
CA ASP A 100 10.96 13.44 14.11
C ASP A 100 12.18 12.99 13.28
N GLY A 101 12.07 13.03 11.94
CA GLY A 101 13.11 12.65 10.99
C GLY A 101 13.16 11.16 10.67
N ARG A 102 12.25 10.34 11.21
CA ARG A 102 12.03 8.94 10.83
C ARG A 102 10.90 8.86 9.80
N LEU A 103 10.82 7.72 9.12
CA LEU A 103 9.79 7.49 8.11
C LEU A 103 8.73 6.57 8.68
N GLU A 104 7.47 6.97 8.54
CA GLU A 104 6.33 6.12 8.83
C GLU A 104 5.73 5.59 7.54
N VAL A 105 5.21 4.37 7.59
CA VAL A 105 4.41 3.80 6.51
C VAL A 105 2.97 4.28 6.66
N VAL A 106 2.36 4.71 5.55
CA VAL A 106 0.91 4.90 5.44
C VAL A 106 0.38 3.93 4.40
N ALA A 107 -0.67 3.20 4.76
CA ALA A 107 -1.28 2.19 3.91
C ALA A 107 -2.80 2.24 3.99
N ALA A 108 -3.47 1.92 2.88
CA ALA A 108 -4.91 1.70 2.89
C ALA A 108 -5.23 0.44 3.71
N ALA A 109 -6.18 0.57 4.62
CA ALA A 109 -6.76 -0.52 5.38
C ALA A 109 -8.27 -0.52 5.20
N PHE A 110 -8.90 -1.67 5.38
CA PHE A 110 -10.33 -1.80 5.15
C PHE A 110 -11.01 -2.84 6.04
N GLU A 111 -12.32 -2.71 6.14
CA GLU A 111 -13.21 -3.74 6.65
C GLU A 111 -14.18 -4.14 5.54
N GLY A 112 -14.27 -5.45 5.30
CA GLY A 112 -15.05 -5.98 4.20
C GLY A 112 -14.97 -7.48 4.05
N SER A 113 -15.77 -7.97 3.10
CA SER A 113 -15.82 -9.38 2.71
C SER A 113 -15.17 -9.54 1.33
N PRO A 114 -14.45 -10.64 1.05
CA PRO A 114 -14.08 -10.97 -0.32
C PRO A 114 -15.35 -11.35 -1.09
N VAL A 115 -15.62 -10.69 -2.22
CA VAL A 115 -16.64 -11.13 -3.17
C VAL A 115 -15.93 -11.74 -4.38
N SER A 116 -16.12 -13.05 -4.56
CA SER A 116 -15.51 -13.79 -5.66
C SER A 116 -15.87 -13.16 -7.01
N GLY A 117 -14.86 -12.82 -7.82
CA GLY A 117 -15.04 -12.32 -9.18
C GLY A 117 -15.39 -10.83 -9.34
N ILE A 118 -15.66 -10.08 -8.26
CA ILE A 118 -16.06 -8.65 -8.33
C ILE A 118 -15.09 -7.73 -7.56
N GLY A 119 -14.27 -8.29 -6.67
CA GLY A 119 -13.36 -7.54 -5.80
C GLY A 119 -13.83 -7.50 -4.35
N PRO A 120 -13.14 -6.77 -3.46
CA PRO A 120 -13.54 -6.66 -2.07
C PRO A 120 -14.84 -5.83 -1.94
N ASP A 121 -15.79 -6.33 -1.15
CA ASP A 121 -16.91 -5.53 -0.64
C ASP A 121 -16.41 -4.71 0.55
N VAL A 122 -15.86 -3.54 0.25
CA VAL A 122 -15.36 -2.60 1.26
C VAL A 122 -16.52 -1.83 1.85
N ARG A 123 -16.78 -2.07 3.14
CA ARG A 123 -17.77 -1.29 3.91
C ARG A 123 -17.13 -0.05 4.52
N LYS A 124 -15.90 -0.21 5.00
CA LYS A 124 -15.12 0.87 5.61
C LYS A 124 -13.68 0.81 5.15
N SER A 125 -13.05 1.97 5.04
CA SER A 125 -11.61 2.10 4.85
C SER A 125 -11.02 3.18 5.73
N TRP A 126 -9.72 3.10 5.98
CA TRP A 126 -8.97 4.11 6.72
C TRP A 126 -7.50 4.07 6.31
N LEU A 127 -6.75 5.12 6.65
CA LEU A 127 -5.29 5.11 6.55
C LEU A 127 -4.71 4.49 7.83
N ALA A 128 -4.10 3.32 7.71
CA ALA A 128 -3.28 2.76 8.78
C ALA A 128 -1.88 3.36 8.71
N THR A 129 -1.32 3.70 9.86
CA THR A 129 0.07 4.13 9.99
C THR A 129 0.89 3.05 10.70
N LEU A 130 2.17 2.97 10.34
CA LEU A 130 3.12 2.08 10.98
C LEU A 130 4.44 2.82 11.20
N ASP A 131 4.92 2.77 12.43
CA ASP A 131 6.06 3.53 12.91
C ASP A 131 7.00 2.61 13.68
N TYR A 132 8.31 2.77 13.55
CA TYR A 132 9.28 1.95 14.26
C TYR A 132 9.90 2.72 15.43
N ARG A 133 9.52 2.34 16.66
CA ARG A 133 10.04 2.94 17.89
C ARG A 133 10.44 1.86 18.88
N GLU A 134 11.54 2.10 19.59
CA GLU A 134 12.02 1.23 20.66
C GLU A 134 12.15 -0.25 20.25
N GLY A 135 12.61 -0.50 19.01
CA GLY A 135 12.86 -1.86 18.52
C GLY A 135 11.62 -2.58 17.97
N ARG A 136 10.46 -1.92 17.85
CA ARG A 136 9.22 -2.54 17.41
C ARG A 136 8.37 -1.63 16.54
N PHE A 137 7.54 -2.24 15.71
CA PHE A 137 6.52 -1.51 14.95
C PHE A 137 5.28 -1.22 15.81
N VAL A 138 4.88 0.06 15.81
CA VAL A 138 3.70 0.59 16.49
C VAL A 138 2.69 1.00 15.42
N ARG A 139 1.46 0.52 15.56
CA ARG A 139 0.37 0.80 14.63
C ARG A 139 -0.42 2.02 15.08
N GLY A 140 -0.84 2.83 14.12
CA GLY A 140 -1.77 3.94 14.33
C GLY A 140 -2.74 4.10 13.16
N THR A 141 -3.43 5.23 13.15
CA THR A 141 -4.35 5.62 12.08
C THR A 141 -4.19 7.11 11.79
N LEU A 142 -4.41 7.52 10.55
CA LEU A 142 -4.35 8.92 10.14
C LEU A 142 -5.68 9.36 9.54
N GLY A 143 -6.25 10.44 10.09
CA GLY A 143 -7.52 10.98 9.63
C GLY A 143 -8.74 10.10 9.99
N PRO A 144 -9.91 10.42 9.42
CA PRO A 144 -11.15 9.71 9.72
C PRO A 144 -11.27 8.37 8.99
N GLU A 145 -12.17 7.51 9.48
CA GLU A 145 -12.70 6.39 8.69
C GLU A 145 -13.53 6.92 7.50
N LEU A 146 -13.58 6.13 6.44
CA LEU A 146 -14.24 6.44 5.18
C LEU A 146 -15.19 5.30 4.81
N GLU A 147 -16.36 5.64 4.29
CA GLU A 147 -17.36 4.67 3.80
C GLU A 147 -17.12 4.27 2.33
N THR A 148 -15.94 4.59 1.79
CA THR A 148 -15.56 4.27 0.40
C THR A 148 -14.17 3.65 0.36
N PRO A 149 -13.91 2.68 -0.53
CA PRO A 149 -12.57 2.17 -0.75
C PRO A 149 -11.57 3.27 -1.12
N ILE A 150 -10.35 3.17 -0.57
CA ILE A 150 -9.21 3.97 -1.00
C ILE A 150 -8.65 3.35 -2.28
N GLN A 151 -8.50 4.14 -3.33
CA GLN A 151 -7.99 3.72 -4.65
C GLN A 151 -6.67 4.39 -5.05
N GLY A 152 -6.20 5.36 -4.25
CA GLY A 152 -4.94 6.04 -4.48
C GLY A 152 -4.42 6.66 -3.20
N LEU A 153 -3.11 6.61 -3.04
CA LEU A 153 -2.40 7.17 -1.89
C LEU A 153 -1.09 7.79 -2.37
N HIS A 154 -0.85 9.04 -2.01
CA HIS A 154 0.39 9.72 -2.32
C HIS A 154 0.79 10.69 -1.21
N ALA A 155 1.98 10.53 -0.65
CA ALA A 155 2.53 11.47 0.31
C ALA A 155 3.35 12.56 -0.38
N SER A 156 3.27 13.76 0.17
CA SER A 156 4.09 14.92 -0.16
C SER A 156 4.57 15.58 1.12
N ARG A 157 5.51 16.55 1.01
CA ARG A 157 5.94 17.35 2.17
C ARG A 157 4.80 18.12 2.85
N LYS A 158 3.72 18.41 2.14
CA LYS A 158 2.60 19.21 2.66
C LYS A 158 1.52 18.36 3.32
N GLY A 159 1.46 17.07 3.02
CA GLY A 159 0.27 16.28 3.26
C GLY A 159 0.18 15.02 2.43
N ILE A 160 -0.87 14.26 2.71
CA ILE A 160 -1.23 13.03 2.03
C ILE A 160 -2.46 13.26 1.17
N PHE A 161 -2.34 12.91 -0.11
CA PHE A 161 -3.44 12.84 -1.05
C PHE A 161 -4.04 11.44 -1.02
N VAL A 162 -5.36 11.37 -0.89
CA VAL A 162 -6.11 10.11 -0.87
C VAL A 162 -7.19 10.17 -1.93
N VAL A 163 -7.20 9.20 -2.84
CA VAL A 163 -8.30 9.01 -3.77
C VAL A 163 -9.24 7.97 -3.21
N THR A 164 -10.52 8.29 -3.10
CA THR A 164 -11.56 7.32 -2.76
C THR A 164 -12.53 7.17 -3.92
N SER A 165 -13.13 5.99 -4.05
CA SER A 165 -14.11 5.72 -5.12
C SER A 165 -15.29 4.94 -4.58
N GLU A 166 -16.48 5.24 -5.09
CA GLU A 166 -17.67 4.46 -4.78
C GLU A 166 -17.57 3.05 -5.36
N SER A 167 -17.97 2.06 -4.57
CA SER A 167 -18.08 0.67 -5.02
C SER A 167 -19.14 0.57 -6.14
N PRO A 168 -18.93 -0.27 -7.17
CA PRO A 168 -19.91 -0.45 -8.22
C PRO A 168 -21.23 -0.99 -7.66
N SER A 169 -22.34 -0.36 -8.04
CA SER A 169 -23.70 -0.81 -7.72
C SER A 169 -24.51 -0.92 -9.01
N MET A 170 -25.32 -1.98 -9.12
CA MET A 170 -26.27 -2.17 -10.24
C MET A 170 -27.25 -1.00 -10.40
N LEU A 171 -27.48 -0.22 -9.33
CA LEU A 171 -28.43 0.89 -9.29
C LEU A 171 -27.79 2.26 -9.57
N GLN A 172 -26.45 2.37 -9.50
CA GLN A 172 -25.72 3.62 -9.72
C GLN A 172 -24.54 3.38 -10.68
N PRO A 173 -24.76 3.48 -11.99
CA PRO A 173 -23.72 3.20 -12.99
C PRO A 173 -22.62 4.28 -13.05
N ARG A 174 -22.88 5.48 -12.50
CA ARG A 174 -21.87 6.55 -12.40
C ARG A 174 -21.08 6.39 -11.10
N LYS A 175 -19.83 5.96 -11.23
CA LYS A 175 -18.84 5.97 -10.14
C LYS A 175 -18.34 7.40 -9.94
N SER A 176 -18.47 7.95 -8.74
CA SER A 176 -17.71 9.15 -8.38
C SER A 176 -16.41 8.75 -7.67
N SER A 177 -15.35 9.51 -7.95
CA SER A 177 -14.11 9.47 -7.17
C SER A 177 -13.89 10.82 -6.53
N ARG A 178 -13.32 10.83 -5.33
CA ARG A 178 -13.00 12.04 -4.57
C ARG A 178 -11.52 12.06 -4.25
N LEU A 179 -10.93 13.25 -4.33
CA LEU A 179 -9.58 13.51 -3.85
C LEU A 179 -9.67 14.22 -2.50
N LEU A 180 -9.11 13.62 -1.47
CA LEU A 180 -8.95 14.19 -0.14
C LEU A 180 -7.49 14.60 0.06
N PHE A 181 -7.27 15.66 0.82
CA PHE A 181 -5.95 16.10 1.23
C PHE A 181 -5.90 16.18 2.75
N LEU A 182 -4.99 15.43 3.35
CA LEU A 182 -4.71 15.44 4.78
C LEU A 182 -3.40 16.20 5.00
N PRO A 183 -3.42 17.45 5.51
CA PRO A 183 -2.21 18.22 5.73
C PRO A 183 -1.36 17.59 6.84
N LEU A 184 -0.04 17.59 6.68
CA LEU A 184 0.89 17.27 7.78
C LEU A 184 1.09 18.53 8.62
N THR A 185 0.81 18.43 9.92
CA THR A 185 1.07 19.52 10.85
C THR A 185 2.57 19.59 11.12
N GLY A 186 3.24 20.65 10.64
CA GLY A 186 4.68 20.87 10.87
C GLY A 186 5.48 21.25 9.63
N ALA A 187 4.90 21.22 8.42
CA ALA A 187 5.58 21.69 7.21
C ALA A 187 5.79 23.22 7.29
N PRO A 188 7.03 23.74 7.23
CA PRO A 188 7.24 25.18 7.20
C PRO A 188 6.63 25.76 5.92
N ASP A 189 5.78 26.78 6.07
CA ASP A 189 5.32 27.62 4.95
C ASP A 189 6.56 28.28 4.30
N ARG A 190 6.97 27.79 3.14
CA ARG A 190 7.91 28.48 2.25
C ARG A 190 7.50 28.29 0.80
#